data_AF-A0A0V0GKJ4-F1
#
_entry.id   AF-A0A0V0GKJ4-F1
#
_cell.length_a   1.000
_cell.length_b   1.000
_cell.length_c   1.000
_cell.angle_alpha   90.00
_cell.angle_beta   90.00
_cell.angle_gamma   90.00
#
_symmetry.space_group_name_H-M   'P 1'
#
loop_
_entity.id
_entity.type
_entity.pdbx_description
1 polymer ?
#
loop_
_entity_poly.entity_id
_entity_poly.type
_entity_poly.pdbx_seq_one_letter_code
_entity_poly.pdbx_strand_id
1 'polypeptide(L)'
;MRIVSSFLLLFTLLQLLLNPIFSISDSDGPFPVRREVYGNGRIFDITHRITSDMPSYGSEEGLGQFLWLPNSMKNGSLANNSVMKLPTHTGTHIDAPGHV
;
A
#
# COMPACT_ATOMS: atom_id res chain seq x y z
N MET A 1 -37.19 49.78 9.22
CA MET A 1 -36.52 49.21 8.03
C MET A 1 -35.30 48.39 8.48
N ARG A 2 -35.50 47.13 8.93
CA ARG A 2 -34.43 46.20 9.36
C ARG A 2 -34.77 44.73 9.05
N ILE A 3 -35.63 44.46 8.08
CA ILE A 3 -36.11 43.10 7.77
C ILE A 3 -35.41 42.52 6.53
N VAL A 4 -34.83 43.36 5.67
CA VAL A 4 -34.18 42.94 4.41
C VAL A 4 -32.87 42.18 4.62
N SER A 5 -32.17 42.40 5.74
CA SER A 5 -30.86 41.79 5.99
C SER A 5 -30.93 40.32 6.43
N SER A 6 -32.03 39.89 7.05
CA SER A 6 -32.15 38.52 7.60
C SER A 6 -32.61 37.51 6.54
N PHE A 7 -33.44 37.93 5.59
CA PHE A 7 -33.85 37.09 4.46
C PHE A 7 -32.70 36.81 3.49
N LEU A 8 -31.81 37.78 3.26
CA LEU A 8 -30.65 37.60 2.38
C LEU A 8 -29.64 36.60 3.00
N LEU A 9 -29.45 36.67 4.33
CA LEU A 9 -28.58 35.74 5.05
C LEU A 9 -29.10 34.29 5.00
N LEU A 10 -30.40 34.11 5.20
CA LEU A 10 -31.02 32.78 5.18
C LEU A 10 -31.01 32.17 3.77
N PHE A 11 -31.18 33.00 2.74
CA PHE A 11 -31.10 32.57 1.34
C PHE A 11 -29.67 32.17 0.94
N THR A 12 -28.64 32.90 1.40
CA THR A 12 -27.23 32.51 1.18
C THR A 12 -26.84 31.24 1.94
N LEU A 13 -27.40 31.02 3.14
CA LEU A 13 -27.14 29.81 3.92
C LEU A 13 -27.80 28.57 3.29
N LEU A 14 -28.97 28.74 2.69
CA LEU A 14 -29.66 27.68 1.95
C LEU A 14 -28.95 27.32 0.64
N GLN A 15 -28.34 28.29 -0.06
CA GLN A 15 -27.51 28.04 -1.24
C GLN A 15 -26.24 27.25 -0.91
N LEU A 16 -25.65 27.41 0.28
CA LEU A 16 -24.50 26.62 0.74
C LEU A 16 -24.87 25.16 1.08
N LEU A 17 -26.12 24.89 1.46
CA LEU A 17 -26.61 23.55 1.82
C LEU A 17 -27.06 22.72 0.60
N LEU A 18 -27.23 23.33 -0.57
CA LEU A 18 -27.76 22.70 -1.79
C LEU A 18 -26.72 22.50 -2.90
N ASN A 19 -25.46 22.92 -2.71
CA ASN A 19 -24.40 22.65 -3.68
C ASN A 19 -23.88 21.21 -3.49
N PRO A 20 -24.07 20.30 -4.46
CA PRO A 20 -23.39 19.02 -4.41
C PRO A 20 -21.90 19.27 -4.69
N ILE A 21 -21.07 19.12 -3.68
CA ILE A 21 -19.61 19.06 -3.86
C ILE A 21 -19.33 17.69 -4.51
N PHE A 22 -19.16 17.68 -5.82
CA PHE A 22 -18.47 16.63 -6.58
C PHE A 22 -17.48 17.38 -7.49
N SER A 23 -16.20 17.05 -7.62
CA SER A 23 -15.41 15.89 -7.25
C SER A 23 -13.96 16.37 -7.10
N ILE A 24 -13.22 15.88 -6.10
CA ILE A 24 -11.76 15.89 -6.15
C ILE A 24 -11.31 14.44 -6.01
N SER A 25 -10.27 14.11 -6.79
CA SER A 25 -9.89 12.77 -7.21
C SER A 25 -9.64 11.78 -6.08
N ASP A 26 -9.95 10.52 -6.34
CA ASP A 26 -9.68 9.34 -5.51
C ASP A 26 -8.16 9.03 -5.41
N SER A 27 -7.35 10.02 -5.06
CA SER A 27 -5.88 9.92 -4.97
C SER A 27 -5.29 10.42 -3.65
N ASP A 28 -6.11 10.95 -2.73
CA ASP A 28 -5.66 11.58 -1.47
C ASP A 28 -5.49 10.62 -0.28
N GLY A 29 -5.28 9.33 -0.55
CA GLY A 29 -4.63 8.47 0.46
C GLY A 29 -3.17 8.93 0.63
N PRO A 30 -2.56 8.85 1.84
CA PRO A 30 -1.15 9.14 2.04
C PRO A 30 -0.29 8.03 1.42
N PHE A 31 -0.32 7.92 0.09
CA PHE A 31 0.61 7.11 -0.66
C PHE A 31 1.89 7.94 -0.81
N PRO A 32 3.02 7.48 -0.26
CA PRO A 32 4.27 8.21 -0.44
C PRO A 32 4.57 8.30 -1.95
N VAL A 33 4.82 9.52 -2.44
CA VAL A 33 5.27 9.74 -3.81
C VAL A 33 6.65 9.10 -3.96
N ARG A 34 6.70 7.86 -4.48
CA ARG A 34 7.97 7.18 -4.77
C ARG A 34 8.56 7.73 -6.06
N ARG A 35 9.62 8.55 -5.94
CA ARG A 35 10.36 9.11 -7.07
C ARG A 35 11.84 8.69 -7.00
N GLU A 36 12.17 7.57 -7.62
CA GLU A 36 13.57 7.17 -7.87
C GLU A 36 13.78 7.26 -9.39
N VAL A 37 14.79 8.03 -9.82
CA VAL A 37 14.93 8.43 -11.22
C VAL A 37 16.16 7.80 -11.87
N TYR A 38 15.92 6.87 -12.81
CA TYR A 38 16.81 6.50 -13.92
C TYR A 38 15.95 6.33 -15.20
N GLY A 39 16.45 6.72 -16.38
CA GLY A 39 15.72 6.58 -17.66
C GLY A 39 14.43 7.42 -17.82
N ASN A 40 14.48 8.73 -17.52
CA ASN A 40 13.32 9.65 -17.39
C ASN A 40 12.47 9.47 -16.13
N GLY A 41 12.99 8.88 -15.06
CA GLY A 41 12.30 8.92 -13.76
C GLY A 41 11.39 7.76 -13.45
N ARG A 42 11.46 6.68 -14.24
CA ARG A 42 10.57 5.53 -14.09
C ARG A 42 11.28 4.42 -13.33
N ILE A 43 10.71 4.05 -12.19
CA ILE A 43 11.09 2.83 -11.47
C ILE A 43 10.29 1.68 -12.06
N PHE A 44 10.98 0.62 -12.43
CA PHE A 44 10.34 -0.66 -12.76
C PHE A 44 10.68 -1.65 -11.65
N ASP A 45 9.66 -2.21 -11.03
CA ASP A 45 9.85 -3.33 -10.12
C ASP A 45 10.06 -4.60 -10.96
N ILE A 46 11.23 -5.20 -10.81
CA ILE A 46 11.62 -6.46 -11.47
C ILE A 46 11.62 -7.64 -10.48
N THR A 47 11.06 -7.43 -9.29
CA THR A 47 11.04 -8.39 -8.20
C THR A 47 9.76 -9.21 -8.26
N HIS A 48 9.90 -10.53 -8.29
CA HIS A 48 8.73 -11.40 -8.13
C HIS A 48 8.22 -11.34 -6.70
N ARG A 49 6.90 -11.35 -6.53
CA ARG A 49 6.29 -11.55 -5.20
C ARG A 49 6.70 -12.93 -4.67
N ILE A 50 7.17 -12.99 -3.43
CA ILE A 50 7.39 -14.26 -2.73
C ILE A 50 6.05 -14.81 -2.28
N THR A 51 5.72 -16.01 -2.75
CA THR A 51 4.50 -16.73 -2.41
C THR A 51 4.83 -18.18 -2.07
N SER A 52 3.98 -18.84 -1.28
CA SER A 52 4.22 -20.22 -0.85
C SER A 52 4.19 -21.23 -2.00
N ASP A 53 3.49 -20.92 -3.07
CA ASP A 53 3.35 -21.72 -4.28
C ASP A 53 4.39 -21.41 -5.36
N MET A 54 5.33 -20.47 -5.11
CA MET A 54 6.32 -20.13 -6.12
C MET A 54 7.29 -21.29 -6.38
N PRO A 55 7.81 -21.42 -7.62
CA PRO A 55 8.84 -22.41 -7.91
C PRO A 55 10.08 -22.22 -7.03
N SER A 56 10.68 -23.34 -6.60
CA SER A 56 11.91 -23.35 -5.83
C SER A 56 12.89 -24.35 -6.43
N TYR A 57 14.16 -23.98 -6.49
CA TYR A 57 15.21 -24.85 -7.02
C TYR A 57 15.28 -26.16 -6.23
N GLY A 58 15.30 -27.30 -6.94
CA GLY A 58 15.37 -28.63 -6.35
C GLY A 58 14.10 -29.11 -5.63
N SER A 59 12.96 -28.42 -5.80
CA SER A 59 11.67 -28.80 -5.21
C SER A 59 10.59 -28.93 -6.29
N GLU A 60 9.91 -30.07 -6.34
CA GLU A 60 8.69 -30.24 -7.16
C GLU A 60 7.46 -29.58 -6.53
N GLU A 61 7.50 -29.31 -5.21
CA GLU A 61 6.41 -28.76 -4.43
C GLU A 61 6.46 -27.22 -4.32
N GLY A 62 7.53 -26.59 -4.82
CA GLY A 62 7.77 -25.15 -4.71
C GLY A 62 8.41 -24.73 -3.37
N LEU A 63 8.20 -23.46 -2.98
CA LEU A 63 8.80 -22.86 -1.77
C LEU A 63 8.16 -23.35 -0.46
N GLY A 64 6.85 -23.58 -0.46
CA GLY A 64 6.08 -24.00 0.71
C GLY A 64 5.93 -22.91 1.78
N GLN A 65 5.74 -23.36 3.02
CA GLN A 65 5.53 -22.48 4.18
C GLN A 65 6.82 -21.75 4.57
N PHE A 66 6.86 -20.43 4.35
CA PHE A 66 8.04 -19.59 4.65
C PHE A 66 7.78 -18.46 5.65
N LEU A 67 6.51 -18.18 6.01
CA LEU A 67 6.10 -17.00 6.78
C LEU A 67 5.10 -17.35 7.90
N TRP A 68 5.48 -17.11 9.16
CA TRP A 68 4.64 -17.32 10.33
C TRP A 68 4.22 -15.98 10.95
N LEU A 69 3.04 -15.93 11.56
CA LEU A 69 2.52 -14.73 12.23
C LEU A 69 2.44 -14.94 13.76
N PRO A 70 3.57 -14.90 14.49
CA PRO A 70 3.58 -15.11 15.93
C PRO A 70 2.85 -14.03 16.74
N ASN A 71 2.82 -12.78 16.25
CA ASN A 71 2.05 -11.70 16.90
C ASN A 71 1.00 -11.17 15.94
N SER A 72 -0.24 -11.03 16.43
CA SER A 72 -1.35 -10.51 15.64
C SER A 72 -2.21 -9.54 16.42
N MET A 73 -2.58 -8.43 15.78
CA MET A 73 -3.55 -7.47 16.33
C MET A 73 -4.92 -8.11 16.57
N LYS A 74 -5.29 -9.14 15.79
CA LYS A 74 -6.52 -9.91 16.03
C LYS A 74 -6.50 -10.61 17.40
N ASN A 75 -5.30 -10.89 17.92
CA ASN A 75 -5.07 -11.53 19.20
C ASN A 75 -4.61 -10.51 20.28
N GLY A 76 -4.83 -9.21 20.05
CA GLY A 76 -4.53 -8.15 21.02
C GLY A 76 -3.09 -7.64 21.01
N SER A 77 -2.24 -8.08 20.08
CA SER A 77 -0.90 -7.49 19.91
C SER A 77 -1.00 -6.04 19.38
N LEU A 78 -0.01 -5.21 19.69
CA LEU A 78 0.04 -3.82 19.17
C LEU A 78 0.30 -3.74 17.65
N ALA A 79 0.85 -4.81 17.06
CA ALA A 79 1.16 -4.92 15.64
C ALA A 79 1.08 -6.38 15.18
N ASN A 80 0.98 -6.56 13.86
CA ASN A 80 1.19 -7.87 13.21
C ASN A 80 2.69 -8.02 12.92
N ASN A 81 3.35 -8.96 13.59
CA ASN A 81 4.78 -9.23 13.37
C ASN A 81 4.94 -10.63 12.83
N SER A 82 5.55 -10.73 11.65
CA SER A 82 5.83 -12.02 11.01
C SER A 82 7.28 -12.43 11.24
N VAL A 83 7.50 -13.74 11.33
CA VAL A 83 8.82 -14.37 11.24
C VAL A 83 8.88 -15.10 9.92
N MET A 84 10.00 -15.01 9.22
CA MET A 84 10.21 -15.75 7.97
C MET A 84 11.49 -16.57 8.01
N LYS A 85 11.48 -17.67 7.26
CA LYS A 85 12.64 -18.53 7.00
C LYS A 85 12.66 -18.77 5.50
N LEU A 86 13.68 -18.26 4.84
CA LEU A 86 13.77 -18.26 3.38
C LEU A 86 15.18 -18.71 2.95
N PRO A 87 15.31 -19.66 2.02
CA PRO A 87 16.59 -19.94 1.37
C PRO A 87 17.14 -18.67 0.68
N THR A 88 18.47 -18.53 0.63
CA THR A 88 19.12 -17.34 0.04
C THR A 88 18.89 -17.21 -1.47
N HIS A 89 18.59 -18.33 -2.15
CA HIS A 89 18.36 -18.41 -3.60
C HIS A 89 16.87 -18.47 -3.96
N THR A 90 16.01 -17.80 -3.20
CA THR A 90 14.56 -17.78 -3.45
C THR A 90 14.13 -16.49 -4.17
N GLY A 91 13.37 -16.63 -5.25
CA GLY A 91 12.83 -15.51 -6.01
C GLY A 91 13.89 -14.69 -6.74
N THR A 92 13.58 -13.42 -7.02
CA THR A 92 14.57 -12.48 -7.55
C THR A 92 15.63 -12.21 -6.47
N HIS A 93 16.85 -12.70 -6.66
CA HIS A 93 17.93 -12.65 -5.67
C HIS A 93 19.29 -12.31 -6.32
N ILE A 94 20.32 -12.12 -5.49
CA ILE A 94 21.70 -11.84 -5.90
C ILE A 94 22.64 -12.79 -5.17
N ASP A 95 23.56 -13.39 -5.90
CA ASP A 95 24.58 -14.27 -5.34
C ASP A 95 25.83 -13.49 -4.95
N ALA A 96 26.38 -13.80 -3.78
CA ALA A 96 27.66 -13.24 -3.34
C ALA A 96 28.85 -13.97 -4.01
N PRO A 97 30.05 -13.37 -4.10
CA PRO A 97 31.22 -14.03 -4.70
C PRO A 97 31.60 -15.38 -4.06
N GLY A 98 31.34 -15.54 -2.75
CA GLY A 98 31.55 -16.81 -2.04
C GLY A 98 30.38 -17.79 -2.13
N HIS A 99 29.49 -17.65 -3.11
CA HIS A 99 28.37 -18.57 -3.32
C HIS A 99 28.84 -19.96 -3.77
N VAL A 100 29.95 -20.02 -4.51
CA VAL A 100 30.55 -21.23 -5.08
C VAL A 100 31.83 -21.65 -4.38
#